data_AF-A0A2P1EQ53-F1
#
_entry.id   AF-A0A2P1EQ53-F1
#
_cell.length_a   1.000
_cell.length_b   1.000
_cell.length_c   1.000
_cell.angle_alpha   90.00
_cell.angle_beta   90.00
_cell.angle_gamma   90.00
#
_symmetry.space_group_name_H-M   'P 1'
#
loop_
_entity.id
_entity.type
_entity.pdbx_description
1 polymer ?
#
loop_
_entity_poly.entity_id
_entity_poly.type
_entity_poly.pdbx_seq_one_letter_code
_entity_poly.pdbx_strand_id
1 'polypeptide(L)' 'TIMISLFNWSPWTIMLTGLGTLITAAYTLHMFLTTQRGQLPTHLKLSIPASTREHCLMTMHLLPMLLLILKPEIISG' A
#
# COMPACT_ATOMS: atom_id res chain seq x y z
N THR A 1 4.93 -15.54 6.70
CA THR A 1 4.81 -17.02 6.65
C THR A 1 4.16 -17.53 5.38
N ILE A 2 3.21 -16.82 4.75
CA ILE A 2 2.47 -17.29 3.56
C ILE A 2 3.38 -17.60 2.35
N MET A 3 4.26 -16.68 1.94
CA MET A 3 5.15 -16.90 0.79
C MET A 3 6.11 -18.09 1.01
N ILE A 4 6.63 -18.23 2.24
CA ILE A 4 7.51 -19.35 2.63
C ILE A 4 6.72 -20.67 2.63
N SER A 5 5.48 -20.66 3.12
CA SER A 5 4.61 -21.84 3.12
C SER A 5 4.26 -22.32 1.71
N LEU A 6 3.96 -21.40 0.79
CA LEU A 6 3.68 -21.72 -0.62
C LEU A 6 4.92 -22.28 -1.33
N PHE A 7 6.08 -21.68 -1.07
CA PHE A 7 7.35 -22.16 -1.60
C PHE A 7 7.68 -23.57 -1.11
N ASN A 8 7.47 -23.86 0.18
CA ASN A 8 7.66 -25.19 0.75
C ASN A 8 6.69 -26.23 0.16
N TRP A 9 5.49 -25.83 -0.26
CA TRP A 9 4.52 -26.73 -0.89
C TRP A 9 4.89 -27.04 -2.35
N SER A 10 5.29 -26.02 -3.12
CA SER A 10 5.85 -26.22 -4.46
C SER A 10 6.73 -25.04 -4.87
N PRO A 11 8.00 -25.25 -5.25
CA PRO A 11 8.92 -24.19 -5.60
C PRO A 11 8.51 -23.42 -6.86
N TRP A 12 7.65 -23.99 -7.71
CA TRP A 12 7.10 -23.30 -8.89
C TRP A 12 6.20 -22.11 -8.53
N THR A 13 5.61 -22.11 -7.33
CA THR A 13 4.72 -21.03 -6.88
C THR A 13 5.45 -19.70 -6.72
N ILE A 14 6.79 -19.70 -6.55
CA ILE A 14 7.58 -18.48 -6.42
C ILE A 14 7.50 -17.59 -7.66
N MET A 15 7.40 -18.18 -8.85
CA MET A 15 7.28 -17.42 -10.10
C MET A 15 5.95 -16.67 -10.13
N LEU A 16 4.86 -17.34 -9.75
CA LEU A 16 3.52 -16.75 -9.73
C LEU A 16 3.38 -15.72 -8.61
N THR A 17 3.84 -16.02 -7.39
CA THR A 17 3.81 -15.07 -6.27
C THR A 17 4.73 -13.88 -6.54
N GLY A 18 5.92 -14.09 -7.09
CA GLY A 18 6.86 -13.03 -7.47
C GLY A 18 6.29 -12.10 -8.53
N LEU A 19 5.72 -12.65 -9.61
CA LEU A 19 5.02 -11.86 -10.63
C LEU A 19 3.84 -11.08 -10.03
N GLY A 20 3.05 -11.71 -9.15
CA GLY A 20 1.97 -11.03 -8.44
C GLY A 20 2.46 -9.82 -7.65
N THR A 21 3.53 -9.99 -6.85
CA THR A 21 4.12 -8.89 -6.08
C THR A 21 4.67 -7.77 -6.96
N LEU A 22 5.27 -8.11 -8.11
CA LEU A 22 5.79 -7.13 -9.06
C LEU A 22 4.67 -6.28 -9.67
N ILE A 23 3.57 -6.91 -10.10
CA ILE A 23 2.41 -6.20 -10.67
C ILE A 23 1.79 -5.28 -9.61
N THR A 24 1.60 -5.77 -8.37
CA THR A 24 1.07 -4.94 -7.28
C THR A 24 1.97 -3.73 -7.01
N ALA A 25 3.29 -3.93 -6.92
CA ALA A 25 4.24 -2.84 -6.71
C ALA A 25 4.21 -1.81 -7.87
N ALA A 26 4.18 -2.29 -9.12
CA ALA A 26 4.11 -1.42 -10.30
C ALA A 26 2.82 -0.60 -10.34
N TYR A 27 1.68 -1.21 -10.03
CA TYR A 27 0.38 -0.51 -9.98
C TYR A 27 0.33 0.54 -8.88
N THR A 28 0.79 0.20 -7.66
CA THR A 28 0.86 1.16 -6.54
C THR A 28 1.80 2.32 -6.88
N LEU A 29 2.94 2.04 -7.51
CA LEU A 29 3.87 3.09 -7.94
C LEU A 29 3.25 3.98 -9.02
N HIS A 30 2.59 3.41 -10.03
CA HIS A 30 1.89 4.16 -11.07
C HIS A 30 0.82 5.09 -10.47
N MET A 31 0.02 4.58 -9.54
CA MET A 31 -0.98 5.38 -8.82
C MET A 31 -0.33 6.53 -8.03
N PHE A 32 0.78 6.28 -7.33
CA PHE A 32 1.50 7.32 -6.60
C PHE A 32 2.08 8.39 -7.53
N LEU A 33 2.72 7.98 -8.64
CA LEU A 33 3.30 8.90 -9.60
C LEU A 33 2.23 9.77 -10.27
N THR A 34 1.12 9.17 -10.71
CA THR A 34 0.05 9.90 -11.41
C THR A 34 -0.71 10.86 -10.49
N THR A 35 -0.93 10.50 -9.21
CA THR A 35 -1.71 11.33 -8.28
C THR A 35 -0.88 12.36 -7.51
N GLN A 36 0.37 12.05 -7.14
CA GLN A 36 1.21 12.90 -6.28
C GLN A 36 2.35 13.61 -7.03
N ARG A 37 2.87 13.04 -8.13
CA ARG A 37 4.02 13.58 -8.88
C ARG A 37 3.70 13.99 -10.33
N GLY A 38 2.48 13.76 -10.79
CA GLY A 38 2.03 14.16 -12.13
C GLY A 38 1.89 15.67 -12.25
N GLN A 39 1.94 16.18 -13.48
CA GLN A 39 1.59 17.58 -13.74
C GLN A 39 0.10 17.77 -13.43
N LEU A 40 -0.23 18.51 -12.37
CA LEU A 40 -1.61 18.89 -12.11
C LEU A 40 -2.10 19.81 -13.24
N PRO A 41 -3.27 19.55 -13.84
CA PRO A 41 -3.81 20.41 -14.87
C PRO A 41 -4.00 21.82 -14.30
N THR A 42 -3.75 22.84 -15.12
CA THR A 42 -3.74 24.26 -14.74
C THR A 42 -5.02 24.74 -14.05
N HIS A 43 -6.16 24.11 -14.33
CA HIS A 43 -7.45 24.37 -13.68
C HIS A 43 -7.58 23.77 -12.27
N LEU A 44 -6.78 22.75 -11.90
CA LEU A 44 -6.74 22.12 -10.58
C LEU A 44 -5.58 22.61 -9.70
N LYS A 45 -4.75 23.56 -10.18
CA LYS A 45 -3.69 24.19 -9.38
C LYS A 45 -4.21 24.92 -8.13
N LEU A 46 -5.50 25.26 -8.11
CA LEU A 46 -6.20 25.86 -6.99
C LEU A 46 -6.85 24.76 -6.11
N SER A 47 -6.09 23.73 -5.76
CA SER A 47 -6.56 22.70 -4.83
C SER A 47 -6.73 23.33 -3.44
N ILE A 48 -7.92 23.20 -2.87
CA ILE A 48 -8.25 23.68 -1.52
C ILE A 48 -7.34 22.93 -0.54
N PRO A 49 -6.76 23.59 0.48
CA PRO A 49 -5.94 22.92 1.48
C PRO A 49 -6.72 21.77 2.13
N ALA A 50 -6.05 20.63 2.32
CA ALA A 50 -6.65 19.45 2.92
C ALA A 50 -7.25 19.79 4.29
N SER A 51 -8.50 19.38 4.49
CA SER A 51 -9.26 19.74 5.68
C SER A 51 -8.80 18.93 6.91
N THR A 52 -8.92 19.48 8.12
CA THR A 52 -8.56 18.78 9.38
C THR A 52 -9.28 17.42 9.52
N ARG A 53 -10.50 17.31 9.02
CA ARG A 53 -11.27 16.06 8.98
C ARG A 53 -10.57 14.97 8.17
N GLU A 54 -9.97 15.33 7.04
CA GLU A 54 -9.31 14.39 6.12
C GLU A 54 -7.99 13.92 6.70
N HIS A 55 -7.22 14.83 7.31
CA HIS A 55 -6.00 14.46 8.04
C HIS A 55 -6.28 13.54 9.23
N CYS A 56 -7.32 13.84 10.02
CA CYS A 56 -7.72 12.99 11.14
C CYS A 56 -8.13 11.59 10.66
N LEU A 57 -8.94 11.51 9.60
CA LEU A 57 -9.36 10.23 9.00
C LEU A 57 -8.14 9.41 8.53
N MET A 58 -7.20 10.04 7.81
CA MET A 58 -5.98 9.35 7.36
C MET A 58 -5.14 8.87 8.55
N THR A 59 -5.02 9.69 9.60
CA THR A 59 -4.30 9.32 10.83
C THR A 59 -4.96 8.14 11.53
N MET A 60 -6.30 8.13 11.63
CA MET A 60 -7.05 7.02 12.21
C MET A 60 -6.91 5.71 11.43
N HIS A 61 -6.61 5.74 10.14
CA HIS A 61 -6.34 4.52 9.35
C HIS A 61 -4.86 4.11 9.40
N LEU A 62 -3.93 5.06 9.32
CA LEU A 62 -2.49 4.77 9.31
C LEU A 62 -1.96 4.33 10.68
N LEU A 63 -2.44 4.94 11.77
CA LEU A 63 -2.00 4.62 13.13
C LEU A 63 -2.25 3.15 13.52
N PRO A 64 -3.46 2.56 13.34
CA PRO A 64 -3.67 1.16 13.66
C PRO A 64 -2.90 0.22 12.72
N MET A 65 -2.78 0.55 11.43
CA MET A 65 -1.98 -0.26 10.51
C MET A 65 -0.50 -0.30 10.94
N LEU A 66 0.07 0.84 11.33
CA LEU A 66 1.45 0.90 11.81
C LEU A 66 1.62 0.14 13.14
N LEU A 67 0.65 0.26 14.04
CA LEU A 67 0.65 -0.47 15.31
C LEU A 67 0.61 -2.00 15.10
N LEU A 68 -0.18 -2.47 14.13
CA LEU A 68 -0.26 -3.89 13.77
C LEU A 68 1.03 -4.42 13.15
N ILE A 69 1.76 -3.60 12.39
CA ILE A 69 3.09 -3.96 11.87
C ILE A 69 4.10 -4.11 13.01
N LEU A 70 4.03 -3.25 14.03
CA LEU A 70 4.94 -3.30 15.19
C LEU A 70 4.65 -4.48 16.13
N LYS A 71 3.37 -4.84 16.29
CA LYS A 71 2.93 -5.99 17.10
C LYS A 71 2.05 -6.95 16.29
N PRO A 72 2.65 -7.75 15.38
CA PRO A 72 1.90 -8.68 14.54
C PRO A 72 1.25 -9.82 15.36
N GLU A 73 1.75 -10.11 16.56
CA GLU A 73 1.23 -11.13 17.47
C GLU A 73 -0.24 -10.94 17.86
N ILE A 74 -0.77 -9.72 17.77
CA ILE A 74 -2.16 -9.41 18.13
C ILE A 74 -3.15 -10.03 17.12
N ILE A 75 -2.72 -10.26 15.88
CA ILE A 75 -3.56 -10.79 14.80
C ILE A 75 -3.17 -12.21 14.38
N SER A 76 -1.92 -12.61 14.61
CA SER A 76 -1.46 -13.98 14.41
C SER A 76 -1.54 -14.74 15.73
N GLY A 77 -2.74 -15.23 16.05
CA GLY A 77 -2.94 -16.25 17.07
C GLY A 77 -2.25 -17.56 16.72
#